data_AF-A0A955NF38-F1
#
_entry.id   AF-A0A955NF38-F1
#
_cell.length_a   1.000
_cell.length_b   1.000
_cell.length_c   1.000
_cell.angle_alpha   90.00
_cell.angle_beta   90.00
_cell.angle_gamma   90.00
#
_symmetry.space_group_name_H-M   'P 1'
#
loop_
_entity.id
_entity.type
_entity.pdbx_description
1 polymer ?
#
loop_
_entity_poly.entity_id
_entity_poly.type
_entity_poly.pdbx_seq_one_letter_code
_entity_poly.pdbx_strand_id
1 'polypeptide(L)'
;MKKRSQSAPLRLLFTLILYASLFSGSETLAEIVGVWEDKAPLPTARQEVGVAVLNDLLYVVGGIDSTPAVVDTVERYDPDSKQWETVAPLPADLDHVAVVAAEDRLYAIGGLVFASPQSATNAVFSYQ
;
A
#
# COMPACT_ATOMS: atom_id res chain seq x y z
N MET A 1 -45.16 -40.07 -67.82
CA MET A 1 -43.94 -40.91 -67.87
C MET A 1 -42.72 -40.04 -67.57
N LYS A 2 -41.73 -40.63 -66.88
CA LYS A 2 -40.43 -40.11 -66.39
C LYS A 2 -40.43 -39.29 -65.08
N LYS A 3 -40.16 -40.02 -64.00
CA LYS A 3 -39.75 -39.56 -62.65
C LYS A 3 -38.37 -38.86 -62.72
N ARG A 4 -38.19 -37.79 -61.93
CA ARG A 4 -36.90 -37.44 -61.35
C ARG A 4 -37.06 -37.21 -59.85
N SER A 5 -36.29 -38.02 -59.13
CA SER A 5 -36.08 -38.04 -57.69
C SER A 5 -35.04 -36.99 -57.29
N GLN A 6 -34.91 -36.77 -55.98
CA GLN A 6 -33.90 -36.00 -55.25
C GLN A 6 -34.28 -34.54 -55.02
N SER A 7 -34.08 -33.94 -53.85
CA SER A 7 -33.47 -34.35 -52.57
C SER A 7 -33.93 -33.31 -51.52
N ALA A 8 -33.91 -33.65 -50.24
CA ALA A 8 -34.36 -32.76 -49.16
C ALA A 8 -33.69 -31.38 -49.20
N PRO A 9 -34.40 -30.27 -48.91
CA PRO A 9 -33.84 -28.93 -49.06
C PRO A 9 -32.77 -28.63 -47.99
N LEU A 10 -31.60 -28.30 -48.52
CA LEU A 10 -30.32 -27.81 -47.99
C LEU A 10 -30.38 -26.57 -47.07
N ARG A 11 -31.47 -26.34 -46.33
CA ARG A 11 -31.66 -25.11 -45.54
C ARG A 11 -31.21 -25.17 -44.08
N LEU A 12 -30.61 -26.27 -43.63
CA LEU A 12 -30.11 -26.41 -42.25
C LEU A 12 -28.57 -26.33 -42.12
N LEU A 13 -27.84 -26.03 -43.20
CA LEU A 13 -26.37 -26.06 -43.20
C LEU A 13 -25.67 -24.71 -43.46
N PHE A 14 -26.43 -23.59 -43.49
CA PHE A 14 -25.89 -22.26 -43.79
C PHE A 14 -26.09 -21.21 -42.69
N THR A 15 -26.36 -21.65 -41.46
CA THR A 15 -26.42 -20.76 -40.27
C THR A 15 -25.57 -21.32 -39.13
N LEU A 16 -24.37 -21.83 -39.44
CA LEU A 16 -23.42 -22.26 -38.40
C LEU A 16 -21.97 -21.81 -38.63
N ILE A 17 -21.70 -20.97 -39.64
CA ILE A 17 -20.33 -20.50 -39.98
C ILE A 17 -20.22 -18.97 -39.92
N LEU A 18 -21.20 -18.25 -39.34
CA LEU A 18 -21.14 -16.79 -39.25
C LEU A 18 -21.57 -16.22 -37.89
N TYR A 19 -21.14 -16.84 -36.79
CA TYR A 19 -21.16 -16.33 -35.41
C TYR A 19 -20.41 -17.42 -34.62
N ALA A 20 -19.10 -17.38 -34.34
CA ALA A 20 -18.38 -16.33 -33.64
C ALA A 20 -16.86 -16.54 -33.88
N SER A 21 -16.37 -16.28 -35.08
CA SER A 21 -15.00 -15.77 -35.18
C SER A 21 -15.10 -14.30 -34.82
N LEU A 22 -14.84 -13.99 -33.55
CA LEU A 22 -14.43 -12.68 -32.99
C LEU A 22 -14.83 -12.66 -31.50
N PHE A 23 -14.24 -13.55 -30.72
CA PHE A 23 -13.87 -13.17 -29.36
C PHE A 23 -12.57 -13.90 -29.02
N SER A 24 -11.51 -13.60 -29.78
CA SER A 24 -10.23 -13.44 -29.12
C SER A 24 -10.29 -12.11 -28.39
N GLY A 25 -11.11 -12.05 -27.34
CA GLY A 25 -10.90 -11.10 -26.28
C GLY A 25 -9.55 -11.48 -25.71
N SER A 26 -8.48 -10.84 -26.20
CA SER A 26 -7.25 -10.78 -25.45
C SER A 26 -7.66 -10.12 -24.14
N GLU A 27 -7.90 -10.93 -23.11
CA GLU A 27 -7.88 -10.44 -21.74
C GLU A 27 -6.47 -9.89 -21.54
N THR A 28 -6.27 -8.61 -21.80
CA THR A 28 -5.12 -7.89 -21.25
C THR A 28 -5.32 -7.93 -19.76
N LEU A 29 -4.78 -8.97 -19.12
CA LEU A 29 -4.48 -8.96 -17.71
C LEU A 29 -3.77 -7.63 -17.46
N ALA A 30 -4.31 -6.83 -16.54
CA ALA A 30 -3.76 -5.53 -16.21
C ALA A 30 -2.25 -5.66 -16.03
N GLU A 31 -1.48 -4.84 -16.76
CA GLU A 31 -0.03 -4.80 -16.61
C GLU A 31 0.26 -4.54 -15.14
N ILE A 32 0.98 -5.46 -14.47
CA ILE A 32 1.45 -5.24 -13.11
C ILE A 32 2.50 -4.13 -13.23
N VAL A 33 2.09 -2.89 -12.95
CA VAL A 33 2.98 -1.72 -12.96
C VAL A 33 3.65 -1.58 -11.60
N GLY A 34 4.97 -1.50 -11.62
CA GLY A 34 5.80 -1.21 -10.44
C GLY A 34 6.88 -2.27 -10.19
N VAL A 35 8.01 -1.83 -9.65
CA VAL A 35 9.10 -2.69 -9.20
C VAL A 35 9.48 -2.25 -7.80
N TRP A 36 9.55 -3.19 -6.86
CA TRP A 36 10.10 -2.94 -5.54
C TRP A 36 11.62 -2.89 -5.63
N GLU A 37 12.22 -1.92 -4.94
CA GLU A 37 13.67 -1.75 -4.85
C GLU A 37 14.09 -1.61 -3.38
N ASP A 38 15.25 -2.16 -3.05
CA ASP A 38 15.83 -2.00 -1.72
C ASP A 38 16.30 -0.56 -1.52
N LYS A 39 15.97 0.01 -0.36
CA LYS A 39 16.45 1.32 0.10
C LYS A 39 17.38 1.14 1.30
N ALA A 40 17.99 2.24 1.76
CA ALA A 40 18.77 2.21 2.99
C ALA A 40 17.88 1.68 4.14
N PRO A 41 18.34 0.68 4.91
CA PRO A 41 17.54 0.11 5.97
C PRO A 41 17.28 1.17 7.06
N LEU A 42 16.08 1.13 7.65
CA LEU A 42 15.76 1.90 8.84
C LEU A 42 16.80 1.58 9.94
N PRO A 43 17.45 2.59 10.58
CA PRO A 43 18.52 2.32 11.55
C PRO A 43 18.02 1.54 12.76
N THR A 44 16.78 1.82 13.18
CA THR A 44 16.08 1.09 14.25
C THR A 44 14.96 0.24 13.67
N ALA A 45 15.14 -1.09 13.64
CA ALA A 45 14.10 -2.01 13.15
C ALA A 45 12.85 -1.94 14.03
N ARG A 46 11.70 -1.57 13.43
CA ARG A 46 10.44 -1.34 14.14
C ARG A 46 9.22 -1.81 13.34
N GLN A 47 8.18 -2.25 14.04
CA GLN A 47 6.84 -2.52 13.51
C GLN A 47 5.82 -1.54 14.11
N GLU A 48 4.58 -1.54 13.60
CA GLU A 48 3.48 -0.72 14.14
C GLU A 48 3.80 0.80 14.18
N VAL A 49 4.63 1.23 13.24
CA VAL A 49 5.09 2.61 13.10
C VAL A 49 4.04 3.50 12.44
N GLY A 50 4.08 4.79 12.75
CA GLY A 50 3.42 5.82 11.96
C GLY A 50 4.38 6.43 10.94
N VAL A 51 3.89 6.77 9.75
CA VAL A 51 4.70 7.37 8.69
C VAL A 51 4.03 8.56 8.01
N ALA A 52 4.82 9.54 7.58
CA ALA A 52 4.35 10.68 6.80
C ALA A 52 5.51 11.34 6.04
N VAL A 53 5.19 12.20 5.07
CA VAL A 53 6.17 13.00 4.33
C VAL A 53 6.04 14.46 4.74
N LEU A 54 7.16 15.11 5.10
CA LEU A 54 7.23 16.55 5.37
C LEU A 54 8.50 17.12 4.74
N ASN A 55 8.36 18.18 3.93
CA ASN A 55 9.48 18.82 3.22
C ASN A 55 10.31 17.81 2.40
N ASP A 56 9.63 16.93 1.66
CA ASP A 56 10.21 15.86 0.84
C ASP A 56 11.00 14.78 1.60
N LEU A 57 10.98 14.81 2.93
CA LEU A 57 11.59 13.81 3.81
C LEU A 57 10.54 12.83 4.34
N LEU A 58 10.87 11.55 4.40
CA LEU A 58 9.98 10.48 4.87
C LEU A 58 10.24 10.23 6.35
N TYR A 59 9.25 10.37 7.21
CA TYR A 59 9.38 10.17 8.65
C TYR A 59 8.79 8.84 9.09
N VAL A 60 9.47 8.19 10.04
CA VAL A 60 9.02 7.00 10.77
C VAL A 60 8.97 7.35 12.24
N VAL A 61 7.79 7.22 12.84
CA VAL A 61 7.45 7.73 14.17
C VAL A 61 6.99 6.59 15.07
N GLY A 62 7.62 6.44 16.24
CA GLY A 62 7.21 5.49 17.27
C GLY A 62 7.32 4.02 16.85
N GLY A 63 6.45 3.17 17.37
CA GLY A 63 6.34 1.75 17.06
C GLY A 63 7.00 0.83 18.09
N ILE A 64 7.12 -0.46 17.73
CA ILE A 64 7.71 -1.50 18.57
C ILE A 64 9.04 -1.94 17.97
N ASP A 65 10.11 -1.87 18.76
CA ASP A 65 11.46 -2.27 18.33
C ASP A 65 11.72 -3.79 18.42
N SER A 66 12.92 -4.21 18.03
CA SER A 66 13.33 -5.62 18.09
C SER A 66 13.44 -6.22 19.51
N THR A 67 13.40 -5.40 20.56
CA THR A 67 13.39 -5.80 21.97
C THR A 67 11.97 -5.87 22.57
N PRO A 68 10.98 -6.09 21.69
CA PRO A 68 9.57 -5.71 21.87
C PRO A 68 9.25 -4.48 22.72
N ALA A 69 10.09 -3.45 22.73
CA ALA A 69 9.79 -2.22 23.46
C ALA A 69 9.01 -1.25 22.58
N VAL A 70 7.97 -0.62 23.14
CA VAL A 70 7.37 0.56 22.53
C VAL A 70 8.32 1.72 22.71
N VAL A 71 8.62 2.44 21.62
CA VAL A 71 9.63 3.51 21.62
C VAL A 71 9.05 4.83 21.14
N ASP A 72 9.66 5.92 21.60
CA ASP A 72 9.39 7.29 21.18
C ASP A 72 10.22 7.74 19.97
N THR A 73 11.14 6.90 19.47
CA THR A 73 12.09 7.23 18.42
C THR A 73 11.42 7.82 17.17
N VAL A 74 12.00 8.87 16.60
CA VAL A 74 11.61 9.40 15.28
C VAL A 74 12.83 9.45 14.39
N GLU A 75 12.71 8.87 13.19
CA GLU A 75 13.78 8.83 12.20
C GLU A 75 13.22 9.37 10.88
N ARG A 76 14.00 10.19 10.18
CA ARG A 76 13.65 10.68 8.84
C ARG A 76 14.61 10.16 7.79
N TYR A 77 14.09 9.86 6.62
CA TYR A 77 14.82 9.47 5.43
C TYR A 77 14.80 10.59 4.41
N ASP A 78 15.98 10.93 3.91
CA ASP A 78 16.17 11.83 2.80
C ASP A 78 16.38 11.00 1.51
N PRO A 79 15.43 11.02 0.55
CA PRO A 79 15.56 10.30 -0.72
C PRO A 79 16.75 10.74 -1.58
N ASP A 80 17.19 12.00 -1.46
CA ASP A 80 18.28 12.56 -2.27
C ASP A 80 19.63 12.06 -1.77
N SER A 81 19.89 12.17 -0.46
CA SER A 81 21.12 11.65 0.14
C SER A 81 21.08 10.14 0.42
N LYS A 82 19.89 9.55 0.40
CA LYS A 82 19.60 8.13 0.74
C LYS A 82 20.07 7.77 2.15
N GLN A 83 19.99 8.73 3.07
CA GLN A 83 20.40 8.56 4.46
C GLN A 83 19.22 8.70 5.40
N TRP A 84 19.37 8.05 6.55
CA TRP A 84 18.49 8.22 7.70
C TRP A 84 19.14 9.13 8.73
N GLU A 85 18.29 9.89 9.44
CA GLU A 85 18.70 10.72 10.56
C GLU A 85 17.68 10.57 11.70
N THR A 86 18.16 10.32 12.91
CA THR A 86 17.32 10.39 14.11
C THR A 86 17.04 11.85 14.44
N VAL A 87 15.77 12.19 14.63
CA VAL A 87 15.32 13.55 14.98
C VAL A 87 14.70 13.59 16.37
N ALA A 88 14.12 14.72 16.77
CA ALA A 88 13.48 14.84 18.08
C ALA A 88 12.42 13.73 18.27
N PRO A 89 12.44 13.00 19.40
CA PRO A 89 11.52 11.90 19.65
C PRO A 89 10.10 12.40 19.89
N LEU A 90 9.15 11.47 19.90
CA LEU A 90 7.82 11.70 20.45
C LEU A 90 7.91 12.09 21.93
N PRO A 91 6.94 12.86 22.45
CA PRO A 91 6.85 13.13 23.89
C PRO A 91 6.43 11.93 24.75
N ALA A 92 6.13 10.79 24.13
CA ALA A 92 5.71 9.55 24.78
C ALA A 92 6.02 8.34 23.88
N ASP A 93 6.31 7.20 24.50
CA ASP A 93 6.40 5.91 23.82
C ASP A 93 5.01 5.53 23.27
N LEU A 94 4.89 5.43 21.94
CA LEU A 94 3.64 5.11 21.26
C LEU A 94 3.87 4.13 20.11
N ASP A 95 3.03 3.09 20.04
CA ASP A 95 2.85 2.27 18.85
C ASP A 95 1.46 2.55 18.21
N HIS A 96 1.19 1.95 17.05
CA HIS A 96 -0.07 2.12 16.29
C HIS A 96 -0.46 3.60 16.06
N VAL A 97 0.53 4.49 16.03
CA VAL A 97 0.31 5.92 15.94
C VAL A 97 -0.08 6.33 14.53
N ALA A 98 -1.16 7.09 14.38
CA ALA A 98 -1.52 7.68 13.09
C ALA A 98 -0.69 8.95 12.90
N VAL A 99 -0.03 9.09 11.74
CA VAL A 99 0.78 10.27 11.42
C VAL A 99 0.32 10.87 10.10
N VAL A 100 0.17 12.20 10.07
CA VAL A 100 -0.21 12.95 8.88
C VAL A 100 0.57 14.26 8.80
N ALA A 101 0.86 14.71 7.59
CA ALA A 101 1.42 16.04 7.36
C ALA A 101 0.32 17.04 7.03
N ALA A 102 0.32 18.20 7.69
CA ALA A 102 -0.57 19.31 7.40
C ALA A 102 0.08 20.62 7.87
N GLU A 103 -0.14 21.73 7.15
CA GLU A 103 0.33 23.07 7.54
C GLU A 103 1.82 23.10 7.93
N ASP A 104 2.68 22.51 7.09
CA ASP A 104 4.13 22.42 7.28
C ASP A 104 4.57 21.74 8.59
N ARG A 105 3.73 20.84 9.12
CA ARG A 105 3.97 20.06 10.34
C ARG A 105 3.61 18.60 10.14
N LEU A 106 4.20 17.74 10.96
CA LEU A 106 3.66 16.40 11.20
C LEU A 106 2.75 16.43 12.42
N TYR A 107 1.67 15.67 12.38
CA TYR A 107 0.79 15.40 13.50
C TYR A 107 0.78 13.90 13.79
N ALA A 108 1.18 13.52 15.00
CA ALA A 108 1.03 12.19 15.56
C ALA A 108 -0.24 12.16 16.44
N ILE A 109 -1.21 11.33 16.07
CA ILE A 109 -2.58 11.37 16.61
C ILE A 109 -2.93 9.98 17.16
N GLY A 110 -3.26 9.92 18.45
CA GLY A 110 -3.64 8.68 19.12
C GLY A 110 -2.48 7.69 19.26
N GLY A 111 -2.79 6.40 19.15
CA GLY A 111 -1.85 5.29 19.37
C GLY A 111 -2.16 4.51 20.65
N LEU A 112 -1.36 3.48 20.93
CA LEU A 112 -1.41 2.75 22.20
C LEU A 112 -0.23 3.16 23.08
N VAL A 113 -0.54 3.36 24.36
CA VAL A 113 0.45 3.53 25.41
C VAL A 113 0.65 2.18 26.08
N PHE A 114 1.90 1.73 26.14
CA PHE A 114 2.27 0.49 26.80
C PHE A 114 2.37 0.68 28.32
N ALA A 115 1.21 0.92 28.95
CA ALA A 115 1.03 0.89 30.39
C ALA A 115 0.40 -0.45 30.83
N SER A 116 0.26 -0.68 32.13
CA SER A 116 -0.53 -1.79 32.68
C SER A 116 -1.78 -1.24 33.37
N PRO A 117 -2.99 -1.40 32.79
CA PRO A 117 -3.30 -2.03 31.50
C PRO A 117 -2.91 -1.17 30.30
N GLN A 118 -2.72 -1.80 29.14
CA GLN A 118 -2.54 -1.08 27.88
C GLN A 118 -3.78 -0.25 27.58
N SER A 119 -3.59 0.95 27.07
CA SER A 119 -4.70 1.87 26.79
C SER A 119 -4.43 2.69 25.54
N ALA A 120 -5.50 3.05 24.83
CA ALA A 120 -5.43 4.02 23.76
C ALA A 120 -5.21 5.43 24.34
N THR A 121 -4.43 6.25 23.67
CA THR A 121 -4.31 7.67 24.00
C THR A 121 -5.17 8.53 23.07
N ASN A 122 -5.65 9.67 23.58
CA ASN A 122 -6.26 10.73 22.79
C ASN A 122 -5.28 11.89 22.53
N ALA A 123 -3.99 11.69 22.83
CA ALA A 123 -2.96 12.70 22.62
C ALA A 123 -2.80 13.04 21.13
N VAL A 124 -2.47 14.30 20.89
CA VAL A 124 -2.08 14.82 19.58
C VAL A 124 -0.77 15.57 19.78
N PHE A 125 0.27 15.15 19.08
CA PHE A 125 1.58 15.81 19.07
C PHE A 125 1.84 16.40 17.69
N SER A 126 2.50 17.55 17.64
CA SER A 126 2.97 18.15 16.39
C SER A 126 4.49 18.28 16.37
N TYR A 127 5.10 18.05 15.21
CA TYR A 127 6.53 18.24 14.95
C TYR A 127 6.72 19.29 13.85
N GLN A 128 7.74 20.15 14.02
CA GLN A 128 8.14 21.22 13.10
C GLN A 128 9.63 21.15 12.78
#